data_AF-A0A3N6G7Q2-F1
#
_entry.id   AF-A0A3N6G7Q2-F1
#
_cell.length_a   1.000
_cell.length_b   1.000
_cell.length_c   1.000
_cell.angle_alpha   90.00
_cell.angle_beta   90.00
_cell.angle_gamma   90.00
#
_symmetry.space_group_name_H-M   'P 1'
#
loop_
_entity.id
_entity.type
_entity.pdbx_description
1 polymer ?
#
loop_
_entity_poly.entity_id
_entity_poly.type
_entity_poly.pdbx_seq_one_letter_code
_entity_poly.pdbx_strand_id
1 'polypeptide(L)'
;MRKDELDTQTWSDALKMYEWLCTFVGVARRAHEEWWFDVGSIMRLETRDPRDPRGWESIDRYRGEVKRLDNPLYLWWDTPSTPADVERYSGRVGELPRESVRSLLVLLGVTASGVDVFRTFGWEKYRPQRERRAEVVLSRFPVDIRFYTNFGWKGDLPDF
;
A
#
# COMPACT_ATOMS: atom_id res chain seq x y z
N MET A 1 -2.67 20.39 -11.83
CA MET A 1 -1.78 19.42 -12.50
C MET A 1 -2.38 19.12 -13.86
N ARG A 2 -1.61 19.23 -14.95
CA ARG A 2 -2.12 18.84 -16.27
C ARG A 2 -2.19 17.32 -16.34
N LYS A 3 -3.21 16.81 -17.03
CA LYS A 3 -3.52 15.38 -17.17
C LYS A 3 -2.43 14.58 -17.90
N ASP A 4 -1.46 15.28 -18.48
CA ASP A 4 -0.40 14.74 -19.33
C ASP A 4 0.93 14.47 -18.58
N GLU A 5 0.96 14.65 -17.24
CA GLU A 5 2.15 14.47 -16.37
C GLU A 5 2.08 13.22 -15.47
N LEU A 6 1.02 12.41 -15.56
CA LEU A 6 0.85 11.18 -14.78
C LEU A 6 1.29 9.97 -15.60
N ASP A 7 2.60 9.85 -15.82
CA ASP A 7 3.21 8.69 -16.44
C ASP A 7 3.63 7.63 -15.41
N THR A 8 4.04 6.46 -15.91
CA THR A 8 4.53 5.35 -15.07
C THR A 8 5.69 5.80 -14.18
N GLN A 9 6.55 6.70 -14.67
CA GLN A 9 7.72 7.21 -13.96
C GLN A 9 7.32 8.07 -12.74
N THR A 10 6.39 9.00 -12.93
CA THR A 10 5.87 9.88 -11.88
C THR A 10 5.25 9.08 -10.74
N TRP A 11 4.56 7.99 -11.07
CA TRP A 11 4.00 7.09 -10.07
C TRP A 11 5.08 6.24 -9.36
N SER A 12 6.03 5.66 -10.09
CA SER A 12 7.16 4.93 -9.49
C SER A 12 7.96 5.84 -8.54
N ASP A 13 8.19 7.10 -8.93
CA ASP A 13 8.87 8.09 -8.08
C ASP A 13 8.05 8.48 -6.84
N ALA A 14 6.72 8.51 -6.94
CA ALA A 14 5.87 8.70 -5.78
C ALA A 14 5.98 7.51 -4.81
N LEU A 15 6.00 6.28 -5.32
CA LEU A 15 6.14 5.06 -4.52
C LEU A 15 7.47 4.96 -3.79
N LYS A 16 8.54 5.58 -4.28
CA LYS A 16 9.83 5.69 -3.54
C LYS A 16 9.69 6.36 -2.18
N MET A 17 8.55 6.96 -1.84
CA MET A 17 8.26 7.36 -0.46
C MET A 17 8.26 6.18 0.53
N TYR A 18 8.10 4.95 0.03
CA TYR A 18 8.12 3.70 0.80
C TYR A 18 9.44 2.94 0.65
N GLU A 19 10.52 3.56 0.19
CA GLU A 19 11.75 2.85 -0.18
C GLU A 19 12.43 2.04 0.92
N TRP A 20 12.11 2.36 2.17
CA TRP A 20 12.63 1.70 3.37
C TRP A 20 11.63 0.72 3.99
N LEU A 21 10.42 0.64 3.45
CA LEU A 21 9.52 -0.48 3.67
C LEU A 21 9.82 -1.58 2.67
N CYS A 22 9.54 -2.80 3.09
CA CYS A 22 9.28 -3.89 2.16
C CYS A 22 7.88 -3.71 1.58
N THR A 23 7.75 -2.82 0.61
CA THR A 23 6.48 -2.53 -0.02
C THR A 23 6.44 -3.14 -1.41
N PHE A 24 5.37 -3.87 -1.66
CA PHE A 24 4.96 -4.19 -3.01
C PHE A 24 3.67 -3.46 -3.33
N VAL A 25 3.53 -3.04 -4.57
CA VAL A 25 2.29 -2.48 -5.11
C VAL A 25 1.95 -3.25 -6.36
N GLY A 26 0.79 -3.88 -6.38
CA GLY A 26 0.31 -4.67 -7.49
C GLY A 26 -1.13 -4.32 -7.84
N VAL A 27 -1.44 -4.39 -9.12
CA VAL A 27 -2.80 -4.31 -9.64
C VAL A 27 -3.06 -5.57 -10.45
N ALA A 28 -4.24 -6.15 -10.28
CA ALA A 28 -4.72 -7.26 -11.09
C ALA A 28 -6.15 -6.98 -11.57
N ARG A 29 -6.54 -7.65 -12.65
CA ARG A 29 -7.96 -7.72 -13.02
C ARG A 29 -8.70 -8.53 -11.97
N ARG A 30 -9.92 -8.12 -11.67
CA ARG A 30 -10.85 -8.92 -10.87
C ARG A 30 -11.09 -10.26 -11.56
N ALA A 31 -10.77 -11.36 -10.90
CA ALA A 31 -11.03 -12.71 -11.40
C ALA A 31 -12.01 -13.48 -10.51
N HIS A 32 -12.20 -13.05 -9.26
CA HIS A 32 -13.02 -13.76 -8.29
C HIS A 32 -14.17 -12.89 -7.76
N GLU A 33 -15.32 -13.50 -7.51
CA GLU A 33 -16.44 -12.82 -6.83
C GLU A 33 -16.04 -12.37 -5.43
N GLU A 34 -15.19 -13.15 -4.76
CA GLU A 34 -14.56 -12.76 -3.51
C GLU A 34 -13.17 -12.16 -3.77
N TRP A 35 -13.01 -10.85 -3.49
CA TRP A 35 -11.84 -10.06 -3.87
C TRP A 35 -10.58 -10.47 -3.14
N TRP A 36 -10.74 -11.09 -1.98
CA TRP A 36 -9.64 -11.62 -1.19
C TRP A 36 -8.78 -12.61 -1.98
N PHE A 37 -9.37 -13.41 -2.87
CA PHE A 37 -8.58 -14.32 -3.70
C PHE A 37 -7.72 -13.56 -4.72
N ASP A 38 -8.25 -12.45 -5.27
CA ASP A 38 -7.47 -11.57 -6.14
C ASP A 38 -6.32 -10.91 -5.37
N VAL A 39 -6.53 -10.50 -4.11
CA VAL A 39 -5.46 -10.01 -3.22
C VAL A 39 -4.41 -11.09 -3.00
N GLY A 40 -4.82 -12.32 -2.70
CA GLY A 40 -3.89 -13.42 -2.50
C GLY A 40 -3.02 -13.67 -3.72
N SER A 41 -3.63 -13.73 -4.91
CA SER A 41 -2.92 -13.92 -6.18
C SER A 41 -2.07 -12.72 -6.59
N ILE A 42 -2.46 -11.50 -6.21
CA ILE A 42 -1.58 -10.33 -6.21
C ILE A 42 -0.37 -10.68 -5.33
N MET A 43 -0.54 -10.87 -4.03
CA MET A 43 0.56 -11.05 -3.07
C MET A 43 1.54 -12.18 -3.42
N ARG A 44 1.07 -13.25 -4.07
CA ARG A 44 1.89 -14.36 -4.59
C ARG A 44 2.57 -14.10 -5.93
N LEU A 45 2.41 -12.91 -6.51
CA LEU A 45 2.94 -12.50 -7.82
C LEU A 45 2.35 -13.27 -9.01
N GLU A 46 1.18 -13.89 -8.85
CA GLU A 46 0.55 -14.75 -9.87
C GLU A 46 -0.15 -13.95 -10.98
N THR A 47 -0.45 -12.68 -10.72
CA THR A 47 -1.34 -11.84 -11.55
C THR A 47 -0.62 -10.81 -12.41
N ARG A 48 0.69 -10.97 -12.61
CA ARG A 48 1.50 -9.99 -13.34
C ARG A 48 1.10 -9.93 -14.82
N ASP A 49 0.44 -8.85 -15.24
CA ASP A 49 0.31 -8.49 -16.66
C ASP A 49 1.45 -7.51 -17.03
N PRO A 50 2.42 -7.92 -17.87
CA PRO A 50 3.52 -7.05 -18.28
C PRO A 50 3.08 -5.84 -19.12
N ARG A 51 1.82 -5.83 -19.60
CA ARG A 51 1.24 -4.73 -20.39
C ARG A 51 0.39 -3.80 -19.55
N ASP A 52 0.06 -4.15 -18.31
CA ASP A 52 -0.62 -3.22 -17.41
C ASP A 52 0.42 -2.21 -16.92
N PRO A 53 0.34 -0.93 -17.31
CA PRO A 53 1.27 0.08 -16.81
C PRO A 53 1.17 0.27 -15.30
N ARG A 54 0.09 -0.24 -14.67
CA ARG A 54 -0.16 -0.30 -13.22
C ARG A 54 0.34 -1.59 -12.58
N GLY A 55 1.11 -2.39 -13.31
CA GLY A 55 1.67 -3.65 -12.85
C GLY A 55 2.53 -3.53 -11.60
N TRP A 56 3.15 -4.66 -11.25
CA TRP A 56 3.92 -4.80 -10.03
C TRP A 56 5.10 -3.83 -9.93
N GLU A 57 5.03 -2.91 -8.97
CA GLU A 57 6.19 -2.17 -8.48
C GLU A 57 6.63 -2.78 -7.16
N SER A 58 7.86 -3.29 -7.14
CA SER A 58 8.47 -3.81 -5.92
C SER A 58 9.53 -2.84 -5.46
N ILE A 59 9.31 -2.22 -4.30
CA ILE A 59 10.33 -1.45 -3.61
C ILE A 59 10.68 -2.25 -2.37
N ASP A 60 11.59 -3.19 -2.55
CA ASP A 60 11.97 -4.17 -1.55
C ASP A 60 13.49 -4.30 -1.51
N ARG A 61 14.12 -3.37 -0.77
CA ARG A 61 15.58 -3.38 -0.57
C ARG A 61 16.07 -4.64 0.17
N TYR A 62 15.16 -5.37 0.81
CA TYR A 62 15.45 -6.57 1.59
C TYR A 62 15.01 -7.86 0.86
N ARG A 63 14.73 -7.78 -0.45
CA ARG A 63 14.37 -8.94 -1.27
C ARG A 63 15.50 -9.99 -1.20
N GLY A 64 15.17 -11.19 -0.74
CA GLY A 64 16.12 -12.31 -0.62
C GLY A 64 16.91 -12.36 0.70
N GLU A 65 16.69 -11.42 1.62
CA GLU A 65 17.30 -11.44 2.95
C GLU A 65 16.70 -12.55 3.82
N VAL A 66 17.54 -13.48 4.28
CA VAL A 66 17.11 -14.66 5.08
C VAL A 66 16.46 -14.24 6.41
N LYS A 67 16.94 -13.14 7.02
CA LYS A 67 16.39 -12.56 8.27
C LYS A 67 14.92 -12.11 8.15
N ARG A 68 14.38 -12.05 6.93
CA ARG A 68 12.99 -11.71 6.66
C ARG A 68 12.02 -12.83 7.06
N LEU A 69 12.46 -14.09 6.93
CA LEU A 69 11.64 -15.27 7.25
C LEU A 69 11.29 -15.33 8.73
N ASP A 70 12.14 -14.78 9.59
CA ASP A 70 11.97 -14.82 11.05
C ASP A 70 11.30 -13.56 11.61
N ASN A 71 10.96 -12.56 10.78
CA ASN A 71 10.46 -11.27 11.27
C ASN A 71 8.92 -11.26 11.35
N PRO A 72 8.34 -11.12 12.57
CA PRO A 72 6.90 -11.17 12.80
C PRO A 72 6.14 -9.97 12.23
N LEU A 73 6.83 -8.91 11.78
CA LEU A 73 6.22 -7.74 11.14
C LEU A 73 5.75 -8.02 9.70
N TYR A 74 6.13 -9.17 9.11
CA TYR A 74 5.64 -9.60 7.81
C TYR A 74 4.36 -10.44 7.96
N LEU A 75 3.29 -9.81 8.43
CA LEU A 75 2.04 -10.46 8.86
C LEU A 75 1.23 -11.17 7.76
N TRP A 76 1.64 -11.05 6.50
CA TRP A 76 0.87 -11.53 5.34
C TRP A 76 1.57 -12.63 4.54
N TRP A 77 2.43 -13.43 5.19
CA TRP A 77 3.04 -14.58 4.52
C TRP A 77 2.01 -15.59 4.02
N ASP A 78 1.01 -15.90 4.84
CA ASP A 78 -0.11 -16.77 4.49
C ASP A 78 -1.20 -15.97 3.77
N THR A 79 -0.89 -15.62 2.53
CA THR A 79 -1.80 -14.91 1.62
C THR A 79 -3.14 -15.66 1.49
N PRO A 80 -4.29 -14.96 1.39
CA PRO A 80 -5.59 -15.61 1.27
C PRO A 80 -5.63 -16.54 0.05
N SER A 81 -5.98 -17.81 0.28
CA SER A 81 -6.07 -18.83 -0.77
C SER A 81 -7.24 -19.78 -0.58
N THR A 82 -7.83 -19.82 0.62
CA THR A 82 -8.98 -20.64 0.96
C THR A 82 -10.14 -19.78 1.50
N PRO A 83 -11.39 -20.28 1.46
CA PRO A 83 -12.52 -19.60 2.09
C PRO A 83 -12.33 -19.32 3.60
N ALA A 84 -11.61 -20.18 4.33
CA ALA A 84 -11.31 -19.94 5.74
C ALA A 84 -10.36 -18.74 5.93
N ASP A 85 -9.48 -18.48 4.97
CA ASP A 85 -8.65 -17.27 4.99
C ASP A 85 -9.50 -16.02 4.78
N VAL A 86 -10.52 -16.08 3.91
CA VAL A 86 -11.44 -14.96 3.65
C VAL A 86 -12.05 -14.45 4.96
N GLU A 87 -12.58 -15.36 5.79
CA GLU A 87 -13.16 -15.00 7.08
C GLU A 87 -12.12 -14.37 8.04
N ARG A 88 -10.91 -14.94 8.07
CA ARG A 88 -9.79 -14.40 8.86
C ARG A 88 -9.42 -12.98 8.43
N TYR A 89 -9.39 -12.70 7.14
CA TYR A 89 -9.00 -11.41 6.59
C TYR A 89 -10.13 -10.37 6.66
N SER A 90 -11.38 -10.78 6.42
CA SER A 90 -12.54 -9.89 6.52
C SER A 90 -12.74 -9.35 7.93
N GLY A 91 -12.43 -10.14 8.97
CA GLY A 91 -12.45 -9.68 10.36
C GLY A 91 -11.27 -8.79 10.78
N ARG A 92 -10.25 -8.63 9.92
CA ARG A 92 -9.01 -7.91 10.22
C ARG A 92 -8.82 -6.62 9.43
N VAL A 93 -9.67 -6.34 8.45
CA VAL A 93 -9.62 -5.08 7.71
C VAL A 93 -10.90 -4.29 7.90
N GLY A 94 -10.75 -2.97 7.97
CA GLY A 94 -11.85 -2.02 7.87
C GLY A 94 -11.83 -1.33 6.51
N GLU A 95 -13.01 -0.95 6.03
CA GLU A 95 -13.11 0.02 4.93
C GLU A 95 -12.63 1.39 5.43
N LEU A 96 -11.86 2.08 4.59
CA LEU A 96 -11.27 3.38 4.89
C LEU A 96 -11.89 4.46 3.99
N PRO A 97 -12.39 5.58 4.54
CA PRO A 97 -12.82 6.71 3.74
C PRO A 97 -11.68 7.23 2.86
N ARG A 98 -11.98 7.63 1.62
CA ARG A 98 -10.96 8.10 0.67
C ARG A 98 -10.12 9.25 1.24
N GLU A 99 -10.74 10.17 1.98
CA GLU A 99 -10.04 11.28 2.64
C GLU A 99 -8.96 10.81 3.62
N SER A 100 -9.21 9.69 4.31
CA SER A 100 -8.31 9.06 5.26
C SER A 100 -7.17 8.29 4.58
N VAL A 101 -7.36 7.84 3.33
CA VAL A 101 -6.34 7.11 2.57
C VAL A 101 -5.09 7.96 2.35
N ARG A 102 -5.25 9.26 2.06
CA ARG A 102 -4.11 10.17 1.92
C ARG A 102 -3.27 10.17 3.20
N SER A 103 -3.94 10.33 4.36
CA SER A 103 -3.29 10.34 5.67
C SER A 103 -2.58 9.01 5.95
N LEU A 104 -3.21 7.88 5.63
CA LEU A 104 -2.59 6.55 5.76
C LEU A 104 -1.36 6.41 4.85
N LEU A 105 -1.46 6.79 3.58
CA LEU A 105 -0.34 6.70 2.64
C LEU A 105 0.84 7.55 3.09
N VAL A 106 0.58 8.74 3.64
CA VAL A 106 1.60 9.60 4.23
C VAL A 106 2.20 8.95 5.46
N LEU A 107 1.37 8.45 6.38
CA LEU A 107 1.81 7.80 7.61
C LEU A 107 2.73 6.62 7.33
N LEU A 108 2.34 5.73 6.41
CA LEU A 108 3.16 4.61 5.96
C LEU A 108 4.52 5.09 5.41
N GLY A 109 4.54 6.23 4.72
CA GLY A 109 5.77 6.81 4.18
C GLY A 109 6.71 7.38 5.25
N VAL A 110 6.20 7.65 6.45
CA VAL A 110 7.02 8.08 7.59
C VAL A 110 7.47 6.90 8.44
N THR A 111 6.55 6.01 8.81
CA THR A 111 6.86 4.80 9.60
C THR A 111 7.84 3.88 8.88
N ALA A 112 7.84 3.91 7.54
CA ALA A 112 8.87 3.33 6.66
C ALA A 112 10.30 3.61 7.08
N SER A 113 10.57 4.78 7.64
CA SER A 113 11.93 5.23 7.92
C SER A 113 12.47 4.65 9.23
N GLY A 114 11.68 3.83 9.95
CA GLY A 114 12.03 3.32 11.29
C GLY A 114 12.10 4.41 12.35
N VAL A 115 11.64 5.63 12.03
CA VAL A 115 11.68 6.79 12.93
C VAL A 115 10.27 7.03 13.45
N ASP A 116 10.14 7.05 14.78
CA ASP A 116 8.97 7.62 15.45
C ASP A 116 8.69 9.01 14.83
N VAL A 117 7.48 9.18 14.28
CA VAL A 117 7.08 10.39 13.55
C VAL A 117 7.23 11.64 14.43
N PHE A 118 6.99 11.49 15.74
CA PHE A 118 7.15 12.56 16.74
C PHE A 118 8.61 12.88 17.06
N ARG A 119 9.55 12.01 16.70
CA ARG A 119 11.00 12.18 16.86
C ARG A 119 11.71 12.55 15.56
N THR A 120 10.99 12.62 14.44
CA THR A 120 11.57 12.98 13.15
C THR A 120 11.75 14.50 13.06
N PHE A 121 12.96 14.97 13.37
CA PHE A 121 13.31 16.39 13.29
C PHE A 121 13.02 16.95 11.89
N GLY A 122 12.16 17.98 11.81
CA GLY A 122 11.81 18.63 10.54
C GLY A 122 10.66 18.00 9.75
N TRP A 123 9.81 17.14 10.35
CA TRP A 123 8.61 16.56 9.72
C TRP A 123 7.78 17.58 8.92
N GLU A 124 7.48 18.73 9.50
CA GLU A 124 6.69 19.80 8.84
C GLU A 124 7.30 20.26 7.51
N LYS A 125 8.63 20.16 7.35
CA LYS A 125 9.32 20.49 6.09
C LYS A 125 9.11 19.41 5.02
N TYR A 126 8.96 18.15 5.41
CA TYR A 126 8.82 17.01 4.49
C TYR A 126 7.36 16.64 4.21
N ARG A 127 6.44 17.02 5.11
CA ARG A 127 5.01 16.72 5.02
C ARG A 127 4.38 17.13 3.66
N PRO A 128 4.58 18.36 3.13
CA PRO A 128 3.98 18.73 1.83
C PRO A 128 4.44 17.85 0.67
N GLN A 129 5.70 17.41 0.69
CA GLN A 129 6.25 16.53 -0.35
C GLN A 129 5.65 15.12 -0.27
N ARG A 130 5.47 14.59 0.95
CA ARG A 130 4.84 13.27 1.18
C ARG A 130 3.37 13.29 0.77
N GLU A 131 2.64 14.33 1.18
CA GLU A 131 1.24 14.51 0.78
C GLU A 131 1.10 14.61 -0.74
N ARG A 132 1.97 15.35 -1.43
CA ARG A 132 1.96 15.43 -2.90
C ARG A 132 2.19 14.05 -3.55
N ARG A 133 3.09 13.23 -3.00
CA ARG A 133 3.32 11.86 -3.50
C ARG A 133 2.11 10.96 -3.24
N ALA A 134 1.45 11.08 -2.08
CA ALA A 134 0.21 10.35 -1.80
C ALA A 134 -0.91 10.71 -2.80
N GLU A 135 -1.06 12.00 -3.15
CA GLU A 135 -2.01 12.44 -4.17
C GLU A 135 -1.69 11.85 -5.56
N VAL A 136 -0.40 11.78 -5.93
CA VAL A 136 0.02 11.11 -7.17
C VAL A 136 -0.37 9.63 -7.16
N VAL A 137 -0.18 8.92 -6.04
CA VAL A 137 -0.61 7.51 -5.90
C VAL A 137 -2.13 7.39 -6.03
N LEU A 138 -2.90 8.24 -5.33
CA LEU A 138 -4.36 8.23 -5.34
C LEU A 138 -4.98 8.60 -6.69
N SER A 139 -4.30 9.44 -7.47
CA SER A 139 -4.76 9.86 -8.80
C SER A 139 -4.89 8.70 -9.80
N ARG A 140 -4.27 7.56 -9.50
CA ARG A 140 -4.31 6.34 -10.31
C ARG A 140 -5.61 5.55 -10.16
N PHE A 141 -6.36 5.83 -9.10
CA PHE A 141 -7.60 5.13 -8.80
C PHE A 141 -8.81 6.03 -9.04
N PRO A 142 -9.88 5.49 -9.64
CA PRO A 142 -11.10 6.25 -9.85
C PRO A 142 -11.74 6.64 -8.50
N VAL A 143 -12.66 7.60 -8.53
CA VAL A 143 -13.25 8.18 -7.31
C VAL A 143 -14.09 7.17 -6.54
N ASP A 144 -14.70 6.22 -7.24
CA ASP A 144 -15.63 5.20 -6.74
C ASP A 144 -14.95 3.92 -6.22
N ILE A 145 -13.61 3.91 -6.11
CA ILE A 145 -12.92 2.77 -5.53
C ILE A 145 -13.07 2.73 -4.00
N ARG A 146 -13.11 1.51 -3.45
CA ARG A 146 -13.08 1.26 -2.01
C ARG A 146 -11.67 0.93 -1.55
N PHE A 147 -11.33 1.40 -0.36
CA PHE A 147 -10.03 1.18 0.26
C PHE A 147 -10.20 0.36 1.52
N TYR A 148 -9.29 -0.57 1.77
CA TYR A 148 -9.29 -1.43 2.94
C TYR A 148 -7.92 -1.38 3.61
N THR A 149 -7.89 -1.35 4.93
CA THR A 149 -6.66 -1.36 5.72
C THR A 149 -6.82 -2.25 6.94
N ASN A 150 -5.73 -2.89 7.36
CA ASN A 150 -5.64 -3.61 8.62
C ASN A 150 -5.11 -2.73 9.78
N PHE A 151 -4.87 -1.45 9.52
CA PHE A 151 -4.63 -0.45 10.57
C PHE A 151 -5.98 0.02 11.12
N GLY A 152 -6.12 0.06 12.43
CA GLY A 152 -7.35 0.57 13.04
C GLY A 152 -7.51 2.08 12.81
N TRP A 153 -8.75 2.50 12.60
CA TRP A 153 -9.14 3.87 12.24
C TRP A 153 -10.48 4.23 12.89
N LYS A 154 -10.61 5.48 13.35
CA LYS A 154 -11.86 6.05 13.86
C LYS A 154 -12.20 7.32 13.09
N GLY A 155 -13.17 7.24 12.18
CA GLY A 155 -13.49 8.33 11.25
C GLY A 155 -12.31 8.60 10.33
N ASP A 156 -11.68 9.77 10.47
CA ASP A 156 -10.57 10.20 9.59
C ASP A 156 -9.18 9.99 10.20
N LEU A 157 -9.11 9.47 11.43
CA LEU A 157 -7.87 9.35 12.19
C LEU A 157 -7.50 7.89 12.50
N PRO A 158 -6.19 7.55 12.51
CA PRO A 158 -5.71 6.28 13.06
C PRO A 158 -6.13 6.14 14.53
N ASP A 159 -6.42 4.92 14.98
CA ASP A 159 -6.94 4.64 16.34
C ASP A 159 -5.90 4.10 17.34
N PHE A 160 -4.61 4.34 17.07
CA PHE A 160 -3.47 3.85 17.86
C PHE A 160 -2.56 4.97 18.38
#